data_AF-A0A7S3WTN3-F1
#
_entry.id   AF-A0A7S3WTN3-F1
#
_cell.length_a   1.000
_cell.length_b   1.000
_cell.length_c   1.000
_cell.angle_alpha   90.00
_cell.angle_beta   90.00
_cell.angle_gamma   90.00
#
_symmetry.space_group_name_H-M   'P 1'
#
loop_
_entity.id
_entity.type
_entity.pdbx_description
1 polymer ?
#
loop_
_entity_poly.entity_id
_entity_poly.type
_entity_poly.pdbx_seq_one_letter_code
_entity_poly.pdbx_strand_id
1 'polypeptide(L)'
;AGRADGVGGAARFNSPTGVAVSPDGSALLVCTSNSLRQVCVSAPPLPPSFAPIVVPPSTFSDDIGKTCGDPTLPQGMVTFIVGDDEERYEHVTKAILCIRSVFFRTMFGIGMKERDAA
;
A
#
# COMPACT_ATOMS: atom_id res chain seq x y z
N ALA A 1 19.97 -20.99 35.99
CA ALA A 1 19.70 -19.59 36.35
C ALA A 1 20.56 -18.69 35.45
N GLY A 2 20.00 -17.62 34.86
CA GLY A 2 20.77 -16.73 33.99
C GLY A 2 20.15 -15.34 33.90
N ARG A 3 21.01 -14.33 33.78
CA ARG A 3 20.70 -12.92 33.49
C ARG A 3 21.53 -12.50 32.28
N ALA A 4 21.31 -13.16 31.14
CA ALA A 4 22.06 -12.87 29.91
C ALA A 4 21.07 -12.30 28.90
N ASP A 5 21.35 -11.08 28.45
CA ASP A 5 20.63 -10.47 27.33
C ASP A 5 21.04 -11.18 26.04
N GLY A 6 20.12 -11.31 25.09
CA GLY A 6 20.34 -12.04 23.85
C GLY A 6 19.14 -11.98 22.92
N VAL A 7 19.32 -12.45 21.68
CA VAL A 7 18.26 -12.51 20.66
C VAL A 7 17.58 -13.87 20.72
N GLY A 8 16.25 -13.89 20.71
CA GLY A 8 15.46 -15.12 20.71
C GLY A 8 15.82 -16.08 21.85
N GLY A 9 16.10 -17.35 21.53
CA GLY A 9 16.45 -18.40 22.50
C GLY A 9 17.80 -18.22 23.20
N ALA A 10 18.63 -17.25 22.80
CA ALA A 10 19.88 -16.92 23.48
C ALA A 10 19.67 -16.08 24.75
N ALA A 11 18.51 -15.42 24.89
CA ALA A 11 18.17 -14.69 26.10
C ALA A 11 17.88 -15.66 27.25
N ARG A 12 18.49 -15.41 28.43
CA ARG A 12 18.26 -16.23 29.63
C ARG A 12 17.62 -15.39 30.73
N PHE A 13 16.50 -15.89 31.26
CA PHE A 13 15.78 -15.28 32.36
C PHE A 13 15.92 -16.11 33.64
N ASN A 14 15.78 -15.45 34.79
CA ASN A 14 15.72 -16.10 36.09
C ASN A 14 14.42 -15.69 36.78
N SER A 15 13.50 -16.64 36.94
CA SER A 15 12.19 -16.44 37.56
C SER A 15 11.38 -15.26 36.97
N PRO A 16 11.00 -15.32 35.68
CA PRO A 16 10.08 -14.34 35.12
C PRO A 16 8.71 -14.43 35.81
N THR A 17 8.14 -13.28 36.14
CA THR A 17 6.84 -13.15 36.83
C THR A 17 5.74 -12.64 35.90
N GLY A 18 6.09 -12.08 34.74
CA GLY A 18 5.13 -11.63 33.73
C GLY A 18 5.76 -11.37 32.37
N VAL A 19 4.96 -11.42 31.32
CA VAL A 19 5.36 -11.14 29.94
C VAL A 19 4.31 -10.30 29.23
N ALA A 20 4.74 -9.35 28.42
CA ALA A 20 3.90 -8.54 27.55
C ALA A 20 4.53 -8.40 26.17
N VAL A 21 3.72 -8.43 25.12
CA VAL A 21 4.15 -8.25 23.72
C VAL A 21 3.79 -6.84 23.28
N SER A 22 4.67 -6.17 22.54
CA SER A 22 4.34 -4.89 21.92
C SER A 22 3.25 -5.07 20.85
N PRO A 23 2.40 -4.06 20.60
CA PRO A 23 1.30 -4.17 19.62
C PRO A 23 1.74 -4.50 18.19
N ASP A 24 2.98 -4.14 17.85
CA ASP A 24 3.64 -4.40 16.57
C ASP A 24 4.41 -5.73 16.52
N GLY A 25 4.41 -6.51 17.61
CA GLY A 25 5.06 -7.82 17.70
C GLY A 25 6.59 -7.80 17.68
N SER A 26 7.22 -6.61 17.71
CA SER A 26 8.66 -6.44 17.55
C SER A 26 9.46 -6.67 18.84
N ALA A 27 8.80 -6.51 20.00
CA ALA A 27 9.43 -6.58 21.30
C ALA A 27 8.60 -7.40 22.31
N LEU A 28 9.32 -8.15 23.15
CA LEU A 28 8.78 -8.81 24.33
C LEU A 28 9.33 -8.14 25.58
N LEU A 29 8.45 -7.67 26.45
CA LEU A 29 8.79 -7.19 27.78
C LEU A 29 8.60 -8.33 28.77
N VAL A 30 9.67 -8.70 29.45
CA VAL A 30 9.68 -9.75 30.48
C VAL A 30 9.93 -9.10 31.83
N CYS A 31 8.97 -9.23 32.74
CA CYS A 31 9.10 -8.82 34.12
C CYS A 31 9.76 -9.92 34.94
N THR A 32 10.77 -9.55 35.71
CA THR A 32 11.42 -10.40 36.72
C THR A 32 11.29 -9.69 38.07
N SER A 33 11.40 -10.43 39.17
CA SER A 33 11.17 -9.91 40.53
C SER A 33 11.85 -8.58 40.84
N ASN A 34 13.00 -8.30 40.24
CA ASN A 34 13.78 -7.08 40.48
C ASN A 34 14.11 -6.28 39.20
N SER A 35 13.56 -6.63 38.02
CA SER A 35 13.88 -5.91 36.77
C SER A 35 12.91 -6.17 35.63
N LEU A 36 12.68 -5.17 34.78
CA LEU A 36 12.05 -5.33 33.47
C LEU A 36 13.13 -5.51 32.41
N ARG A 37 12.95 -6.46 31.50
CA ARG A 37 13.87 -6.72 30.37
C ARG A 37 13.11 -6.70 29.06
N GLN A 38 13.70 -6.09 28.04
CA GLN A 38 13.15 -6.06 26.70
C GLN A 38 13.94 -7.02 25.81
N VAL A 39 13.24 -7.89 25.09
CA VAL A 39 13.81 -8.78 24.08
C VAL A 39 13.33 -8.35 22.71
N CYS A 40 14.28 -8.10 21.81
CA CYS A 40 13.99 -7.90 20.40
C CYS A 40 13.78 -9.26 19.75
N VAL A 41 12.60 -9.47 19.15
CA VAL A 41 12.21 -10.76 18.58
C VAL A 41 12.77 -10.96 17.16
N SER A 42 13.47 -9.97 16.60
CA SER A 42 13.84 -9.88 15.18
C SER A 42 12.59 -9.91 14.31
N ALA A 43 12.14 -8.73 13.90
CA ALA A 43 11.06 -8.63 12.93
C ALA A 43 11.50 -9.31 11.61
N PRO A 44 10.66 -10.13 10.95
CA PRO A 44 10.84 -10.38 9.52
C PRO A 44 10.89 -9.02 8.80
N PRO A 45 11.62 -8.89 7.67
CA PRO A 45 11.61 -7.64 6.92
C PRO A 45 10.17 -7.25 6.70
N LEU A 46 9.81 -6.02 7.11
CA LEU A 46 8.48 -5.47 6.91
C LEU A 46 8.07 -5.84 5.47
N PRO A 47 6.86 -6.42 5.24
CA PRO A 47 6.35 -6.50 3.88
C PRO A 47 6.56 -5.11 3.29
N PRO A 48 7.08 -4.97 2.04
CA PRO A 48 7.50 -3.68 1.52
C PRO A 48 6.39 -2.73 1.85
N SER A 49 6.66 -1.82 2.79
CA SER A 49 5.73 -0.75 3.10
C SER A 49 5.49 -0.18 1.72
N PHE A 50 4.26 -0.27 1.22
CA PHE A 50 3.88 0.53 0.10
C PHE A 50 4.23 1.93 0.55
N ALA A 51 5.38 2.43 0.10
CA ALA A 51 5.85 3.74 0.45
C ALA A 51 4.63 4.61 0.21
N PRO A 52 4.20 5.44 1.18
CA PRO A 52 3.01 6.23 1.02
C PRO A 52 3.11 6.87 -0.35
N ILE A 53 2.18 6.52 -1.24
CA ILE A 53 2.23 6.97 -2.63
C ILE A 53 2.36 8.48 -2.51
N VAL A 54 3.53 9.00 -2.87
CA VAL A 54 3.75 10.44 -2.89
C VAL A 54 2.84 10.90 -4.00
N VAL A 55 1.62 11.32 -3.65
CA VAL A 55 0.69 11.88 -4.61
C VAL A 55 1.32 13.21 -5.01
N PRO A 56 1.92 13.32 -6.20
CA PRO A 56 2.44 14.60 -6.63
C PRO A 56 1.26 15.60 -6.64
N PRO A 57 1.53 16.90 -6.40
CA PRO A 57 0.48 17.92 -6.43
C PRO A 57 -0.35 17.78 -7.72
N SER A 58 -1.67 17.92 -7.59
CA SER A 58 -2.61 17.74 -8.68
C SER A 58 -2.22 18.61 -9.88
N THR A 59 -1.80 17.99 -10.98
CA THR A 59 -1.54 18.65 -12.27
C THR A 59 -2.82 18.83 -13.09
N PHE A 60 -3.97 18.87 -12.42
CA PHE A 60 -5.30 18.88 -13.06
C PHE A 60 -5.40 19.95 -14.16
N SER A 61 -4.91 21.17 -13.89
CA SER A 61 -4.91 22.25 -14.88
C SER A 61 -3.98 21.99 -16.06
N ASP A 62 -2.78 21.45 -15.85
CA ASP A 62 -1.85 21.11 -16.92
C ASP A 62 -2.36 19.95 -17.78
N ASP A 63 -3.03 18.97 -17.16
CA ASP A 63 -3.62 17.83 -17.84
C ASP A 63 -4.84 18.25 -18.67
N ILE A 64 -5.70 19.12 -18.13
CA ILE A 64 -6.78 19.73 -18.92
C ILE A 64 -6.20 20.53 -20.09
N GLY A 65 -5.11 21.27 -19.88
CA GLY A 65 -4.41 21.96 -20.97
C GLY A 65 -4.04 21.03 -22.13
N LYS A 66 -3.60 19.80 -21.83
CA LYS A 66 -3.27 18.77 -22.83
C LYS A 66 -4.50 18.11 -23.47
N THR A 67 -5.67 18.18 -22.85
CA THR A 67 -6.92 17.71 -23.48
C THR A 67 -7.41 18.66 -24.58
N CYS A 68 -7.09 19.95 -24.45
CA CYS A 68 -7.59 20.97 -25.35
C CYS A 68 -6.80 20.98 -26.66
N GLY A 69 -7.45 20.60 -27.77
CA GLY A 69 -6.89 20.74 -29.12
C GLY A 69 -6.03 19.58 -29.61
N ASP A 70 -5.90 18.47 -28.86
CA ASP A 70 -5.29 17.24 -29.36
C ASP A 70 -6.36 16.30 -29.96
N PRO A 71 -6.49 16.23 -31.31
CA PRO A 71 -7.50 15.40 -31.95
C PRO A 71 -7.18 13.91 -31.89
N THR A 72 -5.98 13.52 -31.42
CA THR A 72 -5.55 12.12 -31.33
C THR A 72 -6.04 11.42 -30.05
N LEU A 73 -6.60 12.18 -29.11
CA LEU A 73 -7.12 11.63 -27.86
C LEU A 73 -8.46 10.92 -28.06
N PRO A 74 -8.67 9.75 -27.42
CA PRO A 74 -9.92 9.03 -27.53
C PRO A 74 -11.06 9.82 -26.85
N GLN A 75 -12.18 9.89 -27.56
CA GLN A 75 -13.43 10.43 -27.04
C GLN A 75 -14.21 9.36 -26.28
N GLY A 76 -15.10 9.79 -25.39
CA GLY A 76 -15.98 8.91 -24.62
C GLY A 76 -15.53 8.68 -23.17
N MET A 77 -16.40 8.00 -22.43
CA MET A 77 -16.23 7.70 -21.01
C MET A 77 -16.08 6.19 -20.80
N VAL A 78 -15.56 5.82 -19.64
CA VAL A 78 -15.48 4.44 -19.16
C VAL A 78 -15.96 4.35 -17.72
N THR A 79 -16.42 3.17 -17.36
CA THR A 79 -16.75 2.81 -15.98
C THR A 79 -15.69 1.86 -15.44
N PHE A 80 -15.19 2.13 -14.24
CA PHE A 80 -14.32 1.20 -13.51
C PHE A 80 -15.16 0.43 -12.48
N ILE A 81 -14.86 -0.86 -12.34
CA ILE A 81 -15.33 -1.71 -11.25
C ILE A 81 -14.07 -2.07 -10.46
N VAL A 82 -14.01 -1.71 -9.18
CA VAL A 82 -12.80 -1.81 -8.36
C VAL A 82 -13.09 -2.55 -7.06
N GLY A 83 -12.15 -3.42 -6.68
CA GLY A 83 -12.23 -4.18 -5.44
C GLY A 83 -13.22 -5.35 -5.49
N ASP A 84 -13.24 -6.12 -4.40
CA ASP A 84 -14.10 -7.30 -4.27
C ASP A 84 -15.57 -6.93 -4.09
N ASP A 85 -15.86 -5.72 -3.60
CA ASP A 85 -17.21 -5.17 -3.44
C ASP A 85 -17.81 -4.60 -4.74
N GLU A 86 -17.11 -4.74 -5.88
CA GLU A 86 -17.50 -4.24 -7.20
C GLU A 86 -17.86 -2.74 -7.22
N GLU A 87 -17.10 -1.90 -6.51
CA GLU A 87 -17.37 -0.47 -6.45
C GLU A 87 -17.25 0.18 -7.84
N ARG A 88 -18.29 0.93 -8.23
CA ARG A 88 -18.42 1.51 -9.57
C ARG A 88 -18.03 2.98 -9.61
N TYR A 89 -17.09 3.30 -10.49
CA TYR A 89 -16.71 4.67 -10.83
C TYR A 89 -17.11 4.95 -12.26
N GLU A 90 -18.23 5.65 -12.42
CA GLU A 90 -18.80 5.98 -13.73
C GLU A 90 -18.23 7.30 -14.28
N HIS A 91 -18.50 7.56 -15.58
CA HIS A 91 -18.21 8.83 -16.25
C HIS A 91 -16.73 9.23 -16.27
N VAL A 92 -15.80 8.27 -16.21
CA VAL A 92 -14.36 8.56 -16.24
C VAL A 92 -13.91 8.79 -17.68
N THR A 93 -13.31 9.94 -17.96
CA THR A 93 -12.96 10.35 -19.33
C THR A 93 -11.74 9.61 -19.87
N LYS A 94 -11.85 8.99 -21.07
CA LYS A 94 -10.73 8.29 -21.73
C LYS A 94 -9.53 9.23 -21.99
N ALA A 95 -9.79 10.47 -22.41
CA ALA A 95 -8.75 11.46 -22.70
C ALA A 95 -7.84 11.76 -21.48
N ILE A 96 -8.42 11.97 -20.29
CA ILE A 96 -7.64 12.24 -19.07
C ILE A 96 -6.77 11.03 -18.70
N LEU A 97 -7.33 9.83 -18.80
CA LEU A 97 -6.59 8.59 -18.55
C LEU A 97 -5.40 8.44 -19.51
N CYS A 98 -5.58 8.73 -20.80
CA CYS A 98 -4.52 8.67 -21.80
C CYS A 98 -3.38 9.66 -21.56
N ILE A 99 -3.70 10.89 -21.13
CA ILE A 99 -2.70 11.92 -20.87
C ILE A 99 -1.82 11.55 -19.68
N ARG A 100 -2.41 10.88 -18.69
CA ARG A 100 -1.74 10.55 -17.43
C ARG A 100 -1.16 9.14 -17.38
N SER A 101 -1.43 8.30 -18.37
CA SER A 101 -1.02 6.90 -18.36
C SER A 101 -0.78 6.34 -19.76
N VAL A 102 0.46 5.92 -20.01
CA VAL A 102 0.86 5.18 -21.23
C VAL A 102 0.11 3.85 -21.34
N PHE A 103 -0.24 3.25 -20.19
CA PHE A 103 -1.05 2.04 -20.16
C PHE A 103 -2.42 2.27 -20.80
N PHE A 104 -3.19 3.25 -20.31
CA PHE A 104 -4.51 3.55 -20.86
C PHE A 104 -4.44 4.05 -22.31
N ARG A 105 -3.40 4.83 -22.65
CA ARG A 105 -3.16 5.26 -24.03
C ARG A 105 -2.97 4.09 -24.98
N THR A 106 -2.20 3.08 -24.57
CA THR A 106 -1.99 1.86 -25.35
C THR A 106 -3.26 1.03 -25.40
N MET A 107 -3.90 0.84 -24.23
CA MET A 107 -5.11 0.04 -24.07
C MET A 107 -6.26 0.52 -24.96
N PHE A 108 -6.55 1.83 -24.97
CA PHE A 108 -7.57 2.40 -25.84
C PHE A 108 -7.15 2.41 -27.32
N GLY A 109 -5.85 2.54 -27.62
CA GLY A 109 -5.33 2.57 -28.99
C GLY A 109 -5.37 1.23 -29.73
N ILE A 110 -5.25 0.10 -29.01
CA ILE A 110 -5.34 -1.25 -29.60
C ILE A 110 -6.78 -1.78 -29.72
N GLY A 111 -7.78 -0.98 -29.34
CA GLY A 111 -9.19 -1.36 -29.35
C GLY A 111 -9.56 -2.22 -28.15
N MET A 112 -9.96 -1.58 -27.05
CA MET A 112 -10.65 -2.29 -25.97
C MET A 112 -11.98 -2.83 -26.48
N LYS A 113 -12.23 -4.13 -26.29
CA LYS A 113 -13.56 -4.69 -26.45
C LYS A 113 -14.38 -4.31 -25.22
N GLU A 114 -15.21 -3.28 -25.35
CA GLU A 114 -16.19 -2.91 -24.33
C GLU A 114 -17.08 -4.13 -24.08
N ARG A 115 -17.20 -4.57 -22.82
CA ARG A 115 -18.29 -5.50 -22.47
C ARG A 115 -19.56 -4.68 -22.56
N ASP A 116 -20.48 -5.10 -23.42
CA ASP A 116 -21.84 -4.56 -23.42
C ASP A 116 -22.39 -4.65 -22.00
N ALA A 117 -22.81 -3.52 -21.45
CA ALA A 117 -23.53 -3.48 -20.19
C ALA A 117 -24.88 -4.17 -20.43
N ALA A 118 -25.01 -5.40 -19.94
CA ALA A 118 -26.29 -6.10 -19.85
C ALA A 118 -27.04 -5.65 -18.59
#